data_AF-A0AAU2KER3-F1
#
_entry.id   AF-A0AAU2KER3-F1
#
_cell.length_a   1.000
_cell.length_b   1.000
_cell.length_c   1.000
_cell.angle_alpha   90.00
_cell.angle_beta   90.00
_cell.angle_gamma   90.00
#
_symmetry.space_group_name_H-M   'P 1'
#
loop_
_entity.id
_entity.type
_entity.pdbx_description
1 polymer ?
#
loop_
_entity_poly.entity_id
_entity_poly.type
_entity_poly.pdbx_seq_one_letter_code
_entity_poly.pdbx_strand_id
1 'polypeptide(L)'
;MVPIAALQVYSVEEADVTGGVCVVRCVGGVARAGQVYAVGELRLWLRRIERYGRPVASFDAGHTARVRLTGPVVALLGRGQVLTSVPPDGHSLAELEVWLATGPPLGDEPRPRTLRILAVGRMQDDRVPDGIRLRWGRVALAATHRCAQDEGGSDLARGAELAAVRGYLIGEFGPERGGDPAALCRELLDLIDLTPEAAVAQARVWRDLPHARILHLRRIKNLIARMALVRPHLPDAGPLAEAVDAWSAVQPRLP
;
A
#
# COMPACT_ATOMS: atom_id res chain seq x y z
N MET A 1 -7.57 2.29 -0.57
CA MET A 1 -6.55 1.21 -0.49
C MET A 1 -6.69 0.37 -1.75
N VAL A 2 -5.63 0.21 -2.56
CA VAL A 2 -5.68 -0.64 -3.75
C VAL A 2 -5.26 -2.06 -3.32
N PRO A 3 -6.13 -3.08 -3.44
CA PRO A 3 -5.80 -4.43 -2.99
C PRO A 3 -4.65 -5.05 -3.80
N ILE A 4 -3.88 -5.96 -3.19
CA ILE A 4 -2.85 -6.76 -3.88
C ILE A 4 -3.54 -7.61 -4.95
N ALA A 5 -2.91 -7.71 -6.13
CA ALA A 5 -3.42 -8.55 -7.20
C ALA A 5 -3.39 -10.04 -6.82
N ALA A 6 -4.55 -10.70 -6.88
CA ALA A 6 -4.71 -12.11 -6.57
C ALA A 6 -5.55 -12.79 -7.65
N LEU A 7 -5.06 -13.91 -8.16
CA LEU A 7 -5.66 -14.67 -9.26
C LEU A 7 -6.09 -16.04 -8.77
N GLN A 8 -7.39 -16.33 -8.78
CA GLN A 8 -7.88 -17.68 -8.55
C GLN A 8 -7.91 -18.46 -9.87
N VAL A 9 -7.29 -19.63 -9.90
CA VAL A 9 -7.27 -20.52 -11.06
C VAL A 9 -8.63 -21.21 -11.20
N TYR A 10 -9.28 -21.10 -12.36
CA TYR A 10 -10.47 -21.87 -12.70
C TYR A 10 -10.11 -23.15 -13.45
N SER A 11 -9.25 -23.03 -14.45
CA SER A 11 -8.79 -24.16 -15.25
C SER A 11 -7.40 -23.87 -15.82
N VAL A 12 -6.64 -24.95 -16.05
CA VAL A 12 -5.43 -24.96 -16.87
C VAL A 12 -5.84 -25.54 -18.22
N GLU A 13 -5.70 -24.77 -19.29
CA GLU A 13 -6.10 -25.20 -20.64
C GLU A 13 -4.93 -25.82 -21.39
N GLU A 14 -3.74 -25.22 -21.22
CA GLU A 14 -2.50 -25.66 -21.86
C GLU A 14 -1.38 -25.57 -20.82
N ALA A 15 -0.51 -26.56 -20.76
CA ALA A 15 0.69 -26.49 -19.95
C ALA A 15 1.82 -27.33 -20.54
N ASP A 16 3.03 -26.77 -20.52
CA ASP A 16 4.27 -27.42 -20.89
C ASP A 16 5.37 -27.11 -19.84
N VAL A 17 6.61 -27.50 -20.15
CA VAL A 17 7.76 -27.29 -19.24
C VAL A 17 8.18 -25.82 -19.08
N THR A 18 7.71 -24.93 -19.97
CA THR A 18 8.04 -23.50 -19.98
C THR A 18 6.94 -22.62 -19.42
N GLY A 19 5.70 -23.11 -19.37
CA GLY A 19 4.56 -22.37 -18.87
C GLY A 19 3.22 -22.96 -19.29
N GLY A 20 2.21 -22.11 -19.42
CA GLY A 20 0.89 -22.55 -19.83
C GLY A 20 -0.14 -21.43 -19.90
N VAL A 21 -1.34 -21.80 -20.34
CA VAL A 21 -2.51 -20.93 -20.43
C VAL A 21 -3.53 -21.36 -19.39
N CYS A 22 -3.96 -20.41 -18.57
CA CYS A 22 -4.94 -20.63 -17.51
C CYS A 22 -6.12 -19.69 -17.68
N VAL A 23 -7.32 -20.14 -17.30
CA VAL A 23 -8.45 -19.26 -17.05
C VAL A 23 -8.43 -18.91 -15.57
N VAL A 24 -8.38 -17.62 -15.26
CA VAL A 24 -8.28 -17.12 -13.89
C VAL A 24 -9.33 -16.06 -13.60
N ARG A 25 -9.72 -15.93 -12.34
CA ARG A 25 -10.49 -14.80 -11.82
C ARG A 25 -9.58 -13.91 -10.99
N CYS A 26 -9.60 -12.60 -11.26
CA CYS A 26 -8.99 -11.64 -10.35
C CYS A 26 -9.90 -11.53 -9.11
N VAL A 27 -9.43 -11.99 -7.97
CA VAL A 27 -10.17 -11.98 -6.69
C VAL A 27 -9.75 -10.81 -5.79
N GLY A 28 -8.67 -10.14 -6.13
CA GLY A 28 -8.20 -8.92 -5.46
C GLY A 28 -7.27 -8.14 -6.38
N GLY A 29 -7.24 -6.82 -6.21
CA GLY A 29 -6.30 -5.92 -6.89
C GLY A 29 -6.48 -5.79 -8.40
N VAL A 30 -5.40 -5.37 -9.06
CA VAL A 30 -5.31 -5.20 -10.52
C VAL A 30 -4.18 -6.06 -11.06
N ALA A 31 -4.53 -7.09 -11.82
CA ALA A 31 -3.56 -7.96 -12.47
C ALA A 31 -3.06 -7.31 -13.76
N ARG A 32 -1.75 -7.31 -13.98
CA ARG A 32 -1.05 -6.68 -15.11
C ARG A 32 -0.05 -7.63 -15.75
N ALA A 33 0.07 -7.56 -17.07
CA ALA A 33 1.15 -8.26 -17.77
C ALA A 33 2.50 -7.78 -17.25
N GLY A 34 3.45 -8.71 -17.10
CA GLY A 34 4.76 -8.49 -16.48
C GLY A 34 4.82 -8.77 -14.98
N GLN A 35 3.68 -8.93 -14.29
CA GLN A 35 3.70 -9.29 -12.87
C GLN A 35 4.11 -10.74 -12.64
N VAL A 36 4.74 -11.01 -11.49
CA VAL A 36 4.98 -12.36 -11.00
C VAL A 36 3.95 -12.71 -9.95
N TYR A 37 3.54 -13.97 -9.95
CA TYR A 37 2.59 -14.56 -9.03
C TYR A 37 3.22 -15.77 -8.36
N ALA A 38 2.95 -15.93 -7.07
CA ALA A 38 3.41 -17.06 -6.28
C ALA A 38 2.27 -17.99 -5.87
N VAL A 39 2.57 -19.29 -5.82
CA VAL A 39 1.75 -20.35 -5.24
C VAL A 39 2.66 -21.30 -4.45
N GLY A 40 2.58 -21.26 -3.12
CA GLY A 40 3.63 -21.82 -2.28
C GLY A 40 4.99 -21.19 -2.63
N GLU A 41 6.00 -22.03 -2.88
CA GLU A 41 7.35 -21.61 -3.30
C GLU A 41 7.48 -21.38 -4.82
N LEU A 42 6.44 -21.71 -5.60
CA LEU A 42 6.47 -21.64 -7.05
C LEU A 42 6.20 -20.22 -7.54
N ARG A 43 6.90 -19.81 -8.61
CA ARG A 43 6.79 -18.47 -9.20
C ARG A 43 6.44 -18.53 -10.67
N LEU A 44 5.44 -17.73 -11.05
CA LEU A 44 4.83 -17.73 -12.36
C LEU A 44 4.73 -16.29 -12.88
N TRP A 45 5.32 -16.03 -14.03
CA TRP A 45 5.26 -14.75 -14.73
C TRP A 45 3.98 -14.63 -15.55
N LEU A 46 3.18 -13.62 -15.28
CA LEU A 46 2.03 -13.26 -16.10
C LEU A 46 2.49 -12.54 -17.37
N ARG A 47 2.63 -13.27 -18.48
CA ARG A 47 3.15 -12.71 -19.75
C ARG A 47 2.07 -12.02 -20.58
N ARG A 48 0.87 -12.58 -20.61
CA ARG A 48 -0.22 -12.08 -21.46
C ARG A 48 -1.55 -12.25 -20.76
N ILE A 49 -2.43 -11.29 -20.97
CA ILE A 49 -3.81 -11.31 -20.50
C ILE A 49 -4.71 -11.14 -21.72
N GLU A 50 -5.75 -11.95 -21.79
CA GLU A 50 -6.77 -11.89 -22.82
C GLU A 50 -8.16 -11.89 -22.17
N ARG A 51 -8.99 -10.93 -22.57
CA ARG A 51 -10.39 -10.84 -22.17
C ARG A 51 -11.27 -10.84 -23.40
N TYR A 52 -12.26 -11.71 -23.43
CA TYR A 52 -13.22 -11.82 -24.53
C TYR A 52 -12.54 -11.90 -25.92
N GLY A 53 -11.46 -12.69 -26.02
CA GLY A 53 -10.71 -12.85 -27.28
C GLY A 53 -9.74 -11.71 -27.62
N ARG A 54 -9.58 -10.69 -26.75
CA ARG A 54 -8.73 -9.52 -27.01
C ARG A 54 -7.60 -9.38 -26.00
N PRO A 55 -6.35 -9.13 -26.44
CA PRO A 55 -5.24 -8.89 -25.53
C PRO A 55 -5.46 -7.56 -24.77
N VAL A 56 -5.20 -7.57 -23.47
CA VAL A 56 -5.27 -6.39 -22.61
C VAL A 56 -4.03 -6.30 -21.72
N ALA A 57 -3.68 -5.10 -21.28
CA ALA A 57 -2.53 -4.89 -20.39
C ALA A 57 -2.83 -5.25 -18.93
N SER A 58 -4.10 -5.19 -18.52
CA SER A 58 -4.52 -5.42 -17.14
C SER A 58 -6.00 -5.76 -17.00
N PHE A 59 -6.39 -6.29 -15.84
CA PHE A 59 -7.78 -6.49 -15.44
C PHE A 59 -7.96 -6.45 -13.91
N ASP A 60 -9.10 -5.89 -13.48
CA ASP A 60 -9.41 -5.63 -12.07
C ASP A 60 -10.17 -6.80 -11.42
N ALA A 61 -10.21 -6.79 -10.09
CA ALA A 61 -10.97 -7.74 -9.28
C ALA A 61 -12.43 -7.89 -9.77
N GLY A 62 -12.96 -9.10 -9.64
CA GLY A 62 -14.29 -9.48 -10.11
C GLY A 62 -14.32 -10.02 -11.55
N HIS A 63 -13.28 -9.77 -12.35
CA HIS A 63 -13.23 -10.19 -13.74
C HIS A 63 -12.45 -11.49 -13.96
N THR A 64 -12.87 -12.23 -14.98
CA THR A 64 -12.17 -13.41 -15.50
C THR A 64 -11.36 -13.04 -16.74
N ALA A 65 -10.19 -13.64 -16.88
CA ALA A 65 -9.35 -13.52 -18.04
C ALA A 65 -8.66 -14.85 -18.37
N ARG A 66 -8.33 -15.03 -19.64
CA ARG A 66 -7.41 -16.07 -20.10
C ARG A 66 -6.00 -15.49 -19.99
N VAL A 67 -5.11 -16.15 -19.25
CA VAL A 67 -3.77 -15.63 -18.96
C VAL A 67 -2.71 -16.62 -19.39
N ARG A 68 -1.60 -16.10 -19.93
CA ARG A 68 -0.40 -16.89 -20.17
C ARG A 68 0.56 -16.71 -19.02
N LEU A 69 0.84 -17.81 -18.33
CA LEU A 69 1.82 -17.89 -17.25
C LEU A 69 3.10 -18.56 -17.77
N THR A 70 4.25 -18.04 -17.37
CA THR A 70 5.57 -18.63 -17.66
C THR A 70 6.26 -19.00 -16.37
N GLY A 71 6.80 -20.21 -16.32
CA GLY A 71 7.46 -20.76 -15.14
C GLY A 71 7.32 -22.27 -15.16
N PRO A 72 8.27 -22.99 -14.52
CA PRO A 72 8.12 -24.42 -14.35
C PRO A 72 6.79 -24.66 -13.63
N VAL A 73 6.09 -25.74 -13.98
CA VAL A 73 4.94 -26.28 -13.23
C VAL A 73 3.60 -25.54 -13.29
N VAL A 74 3.29 -24.79 -14.37
CA VAL A 74 1.90 -24.37 -14.64
C VAL A 74 0.94 -25.58 -14.70
N ALA A 75 1.43 -26.73 -15.16
CA ALA A 75 0.70 -28.00 -15.17
C ALA A 75 0.27 -28.50 -13.77
N LEU A 76 0.93 -28.05 -12.70
CA LEU A 76 0.59 -28.43 -11.33
C LEU A 76 -0.49 -27.53 -10.70
N LEU A 77 -0.92 -26.49 -11.42
CA LEU A 77 -1.98 -25.61 -10.92
C LEU A 77 -3.32 -26.34 -10.89
N GLY A 78 -3.98 -26.28 -9.73
CA GLY A 78 -5.30 -26.84 -9.50
C GLY A 78 -6.39 -25.77 -9.54
N ARG A 79 -7.60 -26.19 -9.93
CA ARG A 79 -8.80 -25.36 -9.81
C ARG A 79 -8.99 -24.92 -8.36
N GLY A 80 -9.29 -23.63 -8.17
CA GLY A 80 -9.52 -23.00 -6.88
C GLY A 80 -8.25 -22.43 -6.21
N GLN A 81 -7.04 -22.78 -6.68
CA GLN A 81 -5.81 -22.22 -6.13
C GLN A 81 -5.72 -20.71 -6.37
N VAL A 82 -5.22 -19.98 -5.37
CA VAL A 82 -5.05 -18.53 -5.44
C VAL A 82 -3.57 -18.20 -5.58
N LEU A 83 -3.22 -17.56 -6.69
CA LEU A 83 -1.89 -17.03 -6.96
C LEU A 83 -1.85 -15.58 -6.47
N THR A 84 -0.84 -15.23 -5.68
CA THR A 84 -0.70 -13.86 -5.14
C THR A 84 0.44 -13.15 -5.84
N SER A 85 0.24 -11.90 -6.26
CA SER A 85 1.32 -11.14 -6.89
C SER A 85 2.49 -10.93 -5.93
N VAL A 86 3.71 -11.13 -6.44
CA VAL A 86 4.99 -10.99 -5.73
C VAL A 86 6.00 -10.25 -6.62
N PRO A 87 7.11 -9.75 -6.05
CA PRO A 87 8.18 -9.14 -6.84
C PRO A 87 8.84 -10.17 -7.78
N PRO A 88 9.28 -9.75 -8.97
CA PRO A 88 9.76 -10.62 -10.04
C PRO A 88 11.00 -11.45 -9.71
N ASP A 89 12.00 -10.84 -9.09
CA ASP A 89 13.24 -11.51 -8.69
C ASP A 89 13.13 -12.29 -7.39
N GLY A 90 11.92 -12.31 -6.83
CA GLY A 90 11.66 -13.28 -5.80
C GLY A 90 12.44 -13.05 -4.51
N HIS A 91 12.75 -11.79 -4.25
CA HIS A 91 13.33 -11.37 -3.00
C HIS A 91 12.44 -11.87 -1.85
N SER A 92 13.04 -12.72 -1.03
CA SER A 92 12.59 -12.95 0.33
C SER A 92 12.43 -11.61 1.05
N LEU A 93 11.62 -11.60 2.10
CA LEU A 93 11.47 -10.40 2.93
C LEU A 93 12.82 -9.90 3.45
N ALA A 94 13.76 -10.81 3.74
CA ALA A 94 15.11 -10.45 4.16
C ALA A 94 15.90 -9.72 3.05
N GLU A 95 15.81 -10.20 1.81
CA GLU A 95 16.47 -9.56 0.66
C GLU A 95 15.85 -8.20 0.34
N LEU A 96 14.54 -8.04 0.49
CA LEU A 96 13.87 -6.73 0.37
C LEU A 96 14.31 -5.75 1.46
N GLU A 97 14.47 -6.21 2.69
CA GLU A 97 15.00 -5.39 3.79
C GLU A 97 16.44 -4.93 3.51
N VAL A 98 17.30 -5.81 2.99
CA VAL A 98 18.69 -5.48 2.60
C VAL A 98 18.75 -4.54 1.39
N TRP A 99 17.91 -4.78 0.38
CA TRP A 99 17.82 -3.92 -0.81
C TRP A 99 17.32 -2.51 -0.49
N LEU A 100 16.45 -2.37 0.52
CA LEU A 100 16.00 -1.05 1.00
C LEU A 100 17.03 -0.36 1.91
N ALA A 101 17.87 -1.12 2.62
CA ALA A 101 18.94 -0.57 3.45
C ALA A 101 20.13 -0.07 2.63
N THR A 102 20.38 -0.67 1.46
CA THR A 102 21.41 -0.23 0.51
C THR A 102 20.79 0.76 -0.47
N GLY A 103 21.50 1.80 -0.90
CA GLY A 103 20.95 2.86 -1.76
C GLY A 103 21.26 2.75 -3.27
N PRO A 104 21.12 1.60 -3.97
CA PRO A 104 21.34 1.59 -5.41
C PRO A 104 20.14 2.22 -6.17
N PRO A 105 20.37 2.69 -7.41
CA PRO A 105 19.44 3.55 -8.14
C PRO A 105 18.17 2.80 -8.61
N LEU A 106 17.09 3.57 -8.72
CA LEU A 106 15.70 3.16 -8.92
C LEU A 106 15.39 2.57 -10.31
N GLY A 107 16.44 2.33 -11.10
CA GLY A 107 16.36 1.75 -12.43
C GLY A 107 16.22 0.24 -12.41
N ASP A 108 16.72 -0.43 -11.37
CA ASP A 108 16.65 -1.88 -11.21
C ASP A 108 15.47 -2.27 -10.31
N GLU A 109 14.78 -3.34 -10.71
CA GLU A 109 13.60 -3.87 -10.03
C GLU A 109 13.90 -4.22 -8.55
N PRO A 110 12.90 -4.17 -7.64
CA PRO A 110 11.50 -3.81 -7.86
C PRO A 110 11.23 -2.30 -7.79
N ARG A 111 10.38 -1.79 -8.71
CA ARG A 111 9.94 -0.38 -8.71
C ARG A 111 9.34 0.00 -7.35
N PRO A 112 9.75 1.13 -6.73
CA PRO A 112 9.34 1.51 -5.38
C PRO A 112 7.83 1.50 -5.16
N ARG A 113 7.06 1.98 -6.16
CA ARG A 113 5.59 2.06 -6.07
C ARG A 113 4.93 0.69 -5.99
N THR A 114 5.44 -0.28 -6.75
CA THR A 114 4.95 -1.68 -6.73
C THR A 114 5.29 -2.33 -5.40
N LEU A 115 6.53 -2.14 -4.93
CA LEU A 115 6.98 -2.67 -3.64
C LEU A 115 6.17 -2.08 -2.48
N ARG A 116 5.90 -0.77 -2.51
CA ARG A 116 5.05 -0.10 -1.52
C ARG A 116 3.66 -0.72 -1.43
N ILE A 117 3.00 -0.94 -2.57
CA ILE A 117 1.65 -1.54 -2.60
C ILE A 117 1.67 -2.95 -2.00
N LEU A 118 2.66 -3.77 -2.37
CA LEU A 118 2.83 -5.11 -1.82
C LEU A 118 3.07 -5.08 -0.31
N ALA A 119 4.01 -4.25 0.14
CA ALA A 119 4.40 -4.18 1.53
C ALA A 119 3.26 -3.69 2.42
N VAL A 120 2.51 -2.67 1.97
CA VAL A 120 1.31 -2.19 2.67
C VAL A 120 0.23 -3.29 2.76
N GLY A 121 -0.03 -4.02 1.67
CA GLY A 121 -1.02 -5.09 1.75
C GLY A 121 -0.58 -6.26 2.64
N ARG A 122 0.72 -6.59 2.68
CA ARG A 122 1.25 -7.67 3.53
C ARG A 122 1.36 -7.30 5.01
N MET A 123 1.66 -6.05 5.35
CA MET A 123 1.64 -5.60 6.74
C MET A 123 0.22 -5.56 7.32
N GLN A 124 -0.79 -5.45 6.45
CA GLN A 124 -2.22 -5.40 6.82
C GLN A 124 -2.95 -6.73 6.70
N ASP A 125 -2.25 -7.81 6.36
CA ASP A 125 -2.87 -9.14 6.23
C ASP A 125 -2.83 -9.87 7.57
N ASP A 126 -3.97 -9.93 8.25
CA ASP A 126 -4.10 -10.57 9.59
C ASP A 126 -3.89 -12.09 9.56
N ARG A 127 -3.80 -12.70 8.37
CA ARG A 127 -3.41 -14.10 8.21
C ARG A 127 -1.91 -14.31 8.33
N VAL A 128 -1.11 -13.24 8.30
CA VAL A 128 0.35 -13.26 8.41
C VAL A 128 0.74 -13.02 9.88
N PRO A 129 1.71 -13.75 10.45
CA PRO A 129 2.13 -13.51 11.83
C PRO A 129 2.64 -12.08 12.06
N ASP A 130 2.35 -11.49 13.21
CA ASP A 130 2.70 -10.09 13.54
C ASP A 130 4.18 -9.75 13.35
N GLY A 131 5.09 -10.67 13.70
CA GLY A 131 6.52 -10.49 13.48
C GLY A 131 6.86 -10.29 12.00
N ILE A 132 6.14 -10.96 11.10
CA ILE A 132 6.29 -10.82 9.64
C ILE A 132 5.56 -9.56 9.14
N ARG A 133 4.38 -9.24 9.69
CA ARG A 133 3.66 -7.98 9.38
C ARG A 133 4.51 -6.74 9.70
N LEU A 134 5.19 -6.72 10.85
CA LEU A 134 6.11 -5.64 11.25
C LEU A 134 7.31 -5.49 10.29
N ARG A 135 7.87 -6.62 9.83
CA ARG A 135 8.92 -6.61 8.81
C ARG A 135 8.43 -5.99 7.50
N TRP A 136 7.24 -6.38 7.05
CA TRP A 136 6.60 -5.74 5.90
C TRP A 136 6.31 -4.26 6.14
N GLY A 137 6.00 -3.86 7.37
CA GLY A 137 5.89 -2.46 7.79
C GLY A 137 7.16 -1.66 7.52
N ARG A 138 8.33 -2.20 7.86
CA ARG A 138 9.63 -1.55 7.56
C ARG A 138 9.87 -1.42 6.07
N VAL A 139 9.56 -2.46 5.30
CA VAL A 139 9.64 -2.42 3.83
C VAL A 139 8.70 -1.35 3.27
N ALA A 140 7.48 -1.24 3.79
CA ALA A 140 6.50 -0.24 3.38
C ALA A 140 6.99 1.19 3.67
N LEU A 141 7.61 1.42 4.84
CA LEU A 141 8.18 2.73 5.19
C LEU A 141 9.31 3.13 4.24
N ALA A 142 10.28 2.25 4.02
CA ALA A 142 11.42 2.56 3.17
C ALA A 142 11.02 2.68 1.68
N ALA A 143 10.09 1.85 1.20
CA ALA A 143 9.52 2.02 -0.15
C ALA A 143 8.75 3.34 -0.30
N THR A 144 8.01 3.75 0.73
CA THR A 144 7.29 5.04 0.74
C THR A 144 8.25 6.23 0.74
N HIS A 145 9.34 6.16 1.51
CA HIS A 145 10.38 7.18 1.49
C HIS A 145 11.00 7.34 0.09
N ARG A 146 11.35 6.23 -0.57
CA ARG A 146 11.90 6.25 -1.94
C ARG A 146 10.91 6.77 -2.97
N CYS A 147 9.65 6.31 -2.94
CA CYS A 147 8.60 6.88 -3.80
C CYS A 147 8.50 8.40 -3.67
N ALA A 148 8.58 8.91 -2.44
CA ALA A 148 8.45 10.33 -2.20
C ALA A 148 9.65 11.15 -2.70
N GLN A 149 10.87 10.59 -2.68
CA GLN A 149 12.06 11.22 -3.24
C GLN A 149 11.99 11.31 -4.77
N ASP A 150 11.47 10.27 -5.43
CA ASP A 150 11.41 10.19 -6.89
C ASP A 150 10.27 11.01 -7.50
N GLU A 151 9.10 10.98 -6.89
CA GLU A 151 7.87 11.53 -7.46
C GLU A 151 7.78 13.08 -7.30
N GLY A 152 8.77 13.72 -6.64
CA GLY A 152 8.87 15.17 -6.53
C GLY A 152 7.65 15.86 -5.87
N GLY A 153 6.92 15.12 -5.03
CA GLY A 153 5.68 15.60 -4.42
C GLY A 153 5.90 16.62 -3.30
N SER A 154 4.88 17.44 -3.01
CA SER A 154 4.89 18.37 -1.86
C SER A 154 5.11 17.64 -0.53
N ASP A 155 5.75 18.29 0.44
CA ASP A 155 5.99 17.71 1.78
C ASP A 155 4.72 17.20 2.46
N LEU A 156 3.60 17.90 2.32
CA LEU A 156 2.32 17.46 2.86
C LEU A 156 1.84 16.12 2.27
N ALA A 157 2.05 15.92 0.96
CA ALA A 157 1.68 14.67 0.29
C ALA A 157 2.60 13.52 0.72
N ARG A 158 3.91 13.78 0.80
CA ARG A 158 4.90 12.82 1.30
C ARG A 158 4.61 12.43 2.75
N GLY A 159 4.36 13.41 3.61
CA GLY A 159 4.04 13.20 5.02
C GLY A 159 2.77 12.39 5.22
N ALA A 160 1.73 12.62 4.41
CA ALA A 160 0.49 11.85 4.48
C ALA A 160 0.69 10.35 4.19
N GLU A 161 1.50 10.02 3.19
CA GLU A 161 1.79 8.63 2.83
C GLU A 161 2.63 7.93 3.92
N LEU A 162 3.66 8.60 4.44
CA LEU A 162 4.49 8.07 5.54
C LEU A 162 3.66 7.88 6.82
N ALA A 163 2.81 8.85 7.14
CA ALA A 163 1.94 8.80 8.31
C ALA A 163 0.89 7.69 8.23
N ALA A 164 0.43 7.33 7.03
CA ALA A 164 -0.49 6.21 6.87
C ALA A 164 0.15 4.88 7.31
N VAL A 165 1.42 4.66 6.94
CA VAL A 165 2.16 3.45 7.31
C VAL A 165 2.51 3.48 8.81
N ARG A 166 3.08 4.58 9.31
CA ARG A 166 3.47 4.69 10.74
C ARG A 166 2.26 4.63 11.66
N GLY A 167 1.19 5.35 11.33
CA GLY A 167 -0.04 5.36 12.13
C GLY A 167 -0.68 3.98 12.22
N TYR A 168 -0.63 3.19 11.13
CA TYR A 168 -1.06 1.79 11.19
C TYR A 168 -0.18 0.97 12.12
N LEU A 169 1.15 1.04 11.96
CA LEU A 169 2.07 0.22 12.77
C LEU A 169 1.91 0.50 14.26
N ILE A 170 1.76 1.77 14.63
CA ILE A 170 1.56 2.18 16.02
C ILE A 170 0.18 1.73 16.52
N GLY A 171 -0.89 1.98 15.76
CA GLY A 171 -2.24 1.60 16.19
C GLY A 171 -2.44 0.09 16.34
N GLU A 172 -1.81 -0.70 15.47
CA GLU A 172 -1.94 -2.16 15.46
C GLU A 172 -0.98 -2.85 16.44
N PHE A 173 0.28 -2.41 16.51
CA PHE A 173 1.33 -3.10 17.26
C PHE A 173 1.81 -2.34 18.51
N GLY A 174 1.21 -1.19 18.81
CA GLY A 174 1.54 -0.35 19.94
C GLY A 174 2.88 0.39 19.81
N PRO A 175 3.23 1.25 20.78
CA PRO A 175 4.42 2.09 20.73
C PRO A 175 5.74 1.30 20.79
N GLU A 176 5.76 0.16 21.48
CA GLU A 176 6.98 -0.65 21.66
C GLU A 176 7.50 -1.25 20.35
N ARG A 177 6.60 -1.61 19.43
CA ARG A 177 6.92 -2.31 18.18
C ARG A 177 6.61 -1.49 16.94
N GLY A 178 5.58 -0.65 17.00
CA GLY A 178 5.08 0.15 15.90
C GLY A 178 5.79 1.50 15.71
N GLY A 179 6.48 1.99 16.74
CA GLY A 179 7.25 3.24 16.72
C GLY A 179 6.70 4.29 17.68
N ASP A 180 7.31 5.48 17.68
CA ASP A 180 6.99 6.57 18.63
C ASP A 180 5.70 7.35 18.23
N PRO A 181 4.62 7.25 19.03
CA PRO A 181 3.37 8.00 18.84
C PRO A 181 3.56 9.52 18.86
N ALA A 182 4.36 10.02 19.80
CA ALA A 182 4.54 11.44 20.04
C ALA A 182 5.38 12.08 18.93
N ALA A 183 6.41 11.38 18.45
CA ALA A 183 7.18 11.81 17.29
C ALA A 183 6.29 11.93 16.04
N LEU A 184 5.47 10.92 15.75
CA LEU A 184 4.58 10.96 14.60
C LEU A 184 3.58 12.13 14.70
N CYS A 185 2.97 12.36 15.86
CA CYS A 185 2.01 13.46 16.01
C CYS A 185 2.67 14.83 15.84
N ARG A 186 3.87 15.05 16.41
CA ARG A 186 4.63 16.29 16.22
C ARG A 186 4.94 16.55 14.75
N GLU A 187 5.50 15.55 14.07
CA GLU A 187 5.81 15.66 12.63
C GLU A 187 4.56 15.95 11.78
N LEU A 188 3.41 15.34 12.13
CA LEU A 188 2.16 15.58 11.42
C LEU A 188 1.59 16.99 11.66
N LEU A 189 1.69 17.49 12.89
CA LEU A 189 1.27 18.85 13.22
C LEU A 189 2.15 19.89 12.50
N ASP A 190 3.46 19.65 12.41
CA ASP A 190 4.41 20.53 11.71
C ASP A 190 4.13 20.63 10.20
N LEU A 191 3.45 19.63 9.61
CA LEU A 191 3.05 19.64 8.20
C LEU A 191 1.77 20.44 7.94
N ILE A 192 0.98 20.73 8.97
CA ILE A 192 -0.29 21.44 8.82
C ILE A 192 -0.03 22.95 8.86
N ASP A 193 -0.20 23.60 7.71
CA ASP A 193 -0.01 25.04 7.49
C ASP A 193 -1.17 25.92 8.00
N LEU A 194 -2.15 25.33 8.68
CA LEU A 194 -3.35 25.98 9.16
C LEU A 194 -3.49 25.83 10.67
N THR A 195 -4.25 26.72 11.29
CA THR A 195 -4.79 26.46 12.64
C THR A 195 -6.12 25.70 12.54
N PRO A 196 -6.57 25.02 13.61
CA PRO A 196 -7.88 24.41 13.66
C PRO A 196 -9.03 25.37 13.28
N GLU A 197 -8.99 26.61 13.78
CA GLU A 197 -10.01 27.63 13.53
C GLU A 197 -10.04 28.05 12.05
N ALA A 198 -8.86 28.28 11.47
CA ALA A 198 -8.73 28.63 10.06
C ALA A 198 -9.19 27.49 9.13
N ALA A 199 -8.86 26.25 9.49
CA ALA A 199 -9.33 25.07 8.77
C ALA A 199 -10.85 24.95 8.80
N VAL A 200 -11.49 25.16 9.97
CA VAL A 200 -12.95 25.19 10.10
C VAL A 200 -13.58 26.31 9.27
N ALA A 201 -13.01 27.51 9.30
CA ALA A 201 -13.52 28.65 8.54
C ALA A 201 -13.52 28.37 7.03
N GLN A 202 -12.41 27.83 6.50
CA GLN A 202 -12.32 27.43 5.10
C GLN A 202 -13.24 26.25 4.77
N ALA A 203 -13.37 25.28 5.69
CA ALA A 203 -14.23 24.14 5.48
C ALA A 203 -15.72 24.52 5.42
N ARG A 204 -16.18 25.59 6.07
CA ARG A 204 -17.59 26.04 5.96
C ARG A 204 -17.98 26.44 4.54
N VAL A 205 -17.03 26.98 3.77
CA VAL A 205 -17.24 27.50 2.41
C VAL A 205 -16.52 26.65 1.35
N TRP A 206 -16.20 25.39 1.68
CA TRP A 206 -15.29 24.58 0.86
C TRP A 206 -15.72 24.41 -0.61
N ARG A 207 -17.03 24.43 -0.87
CA ARG A 207 -17.59 24.28 -2.23
C ARG A 207 -17.24 25.44 -3.15
N ASP A 208 -16.99 26.61 -2.58
CA ASP A 208 -16.66 27.84 -3.31
C ASP A 208 -15.14 28.05 -3.42
N LEU A 209 -14.34 27.18 -2.78
CA LEU A 209 -12.89 27.27 -2.84
C LEU A 209 -12.32 26.70 -4.15
N PRO A 210 -11.17 27.21 -4.62
CA PRO A 210 -10.44 26.60 -5.72
C PRO A 210 -10.12 25.13 -5.45
N HIS A 211 -10.12 24.30 -6.50
CA HIS A 211 -9.89 22.87 -6.40
C HIS A 211 -8.63 22.49 -5.61
N ALA A 212 -7.52 23.20 -5.83
CA ALA A 212 -6.27 23.00 -5.11
C ALA A 212 -6.44 23.13 -3.59
N ARG A 213 -7.31 24.06 -3.14
CA ARG A 213 -7.56 24.26 -1.71
C ARG A 213 -8.47 23.21 -1.10
N ILE A 214 -9.44 22.70 -1.87
CA ILE A 214 -10.24 21.54 -1.44
C ILE A 214 -9.34 20.31 -1.25
N LEU A 215 -8.44 20.04 -2.20
CA LEU A 215 -7.47 18.95 -2.08
C LEU A 215 -6.56 19.13 -0.87
N HIS A 216 -6.15 20.35 -0.58
CA HIS A 216 -5.36 20.68 0.60
C HIS A 216 -6.08 20.35 1.91
N LEU A 217 -7.34 20.77 2.06
CA LEU A 217 -8.17 20.44 3.23
C LEU A 217 -8.38 18.92 3.38
N ARG A 218 -8.55 18.20 2.27
CA ARG A 218 -8.63 16.73 2.28
C ARG A 218 -7.33 16.07 2.73
N ARG A 219 -6.18 16.62 2.34
CA ARG A 219 -4.87 16.12 2.82
C ARG A 219 -4.73 16.32 4.32
N ILE A 220 -5.08 17.50 4.84
CA ILE A 220 -5.13 17.77 6.29
C ILE A 220 -6.04 16.77 6.99
N LYS A 221 -7.27 16.55 6.49
CA LYS A 221 -8.20 15.55 7.05
C LYS A 221 -7.60 14.15 7.12
N ASN A 222 -6.85 13.75 6.10
CA ASN A 222 -6.15 12.47 6.09
C ASN A 222 -5.05 12.41 7.15
N LEU A 223 -4.30 13.50 7.39
CA LEU A 223 -3.30 13.54 8.47
C LEU A 223 -3.97 13.40 9.84
N ILE A 224 -5.07 14.12 10.07
CA ILE A 224 -5.83 14.06 11.32
C ILE A 224 -6.34 12.64 11.58
N ALA A 225 -6.84 11.95 10.54
CA ALA A 225 -7.26 10.56 10.66
C ALA A 225 -6.13 9.64 11.14
N ARG A 226 -4.86 9.94 10.80
CA ARG A 226 -3.70 9.17 11.29
C ARG A 226 -3.32 9.51 12.71
N MET A 227 -3.39 10.79 13.10
CA MET A 227 -3.19 11.18 14.50
C MET A 227 -4.23 10.53 15.41
N ALA A 228 -5.49 10.46 14.98
CA ALA A 228 -6.57 9.84 15.74
C ALA A 228 -6.34 8.35 16.03
N LEU A 229 -5.71 7.60 15.11
CA LEU A 229 -5.34 6.19 15.34
C LEU A 229 -4.29 6.02 16.44
N VAL A 230 -3.49 7.07 16.67
CA VAL A 230 -2.31 7.04 17.52
C VAL A 230 -2.57 7.71 18.87
N ARG A 231 -3.61 8.54 18.95
CA ARG A 231 -4.06 9.25 20.16
C ARG A 231 -4.21 8.36 21.41
N PRO A 232 -4.71 7.10 21.33
CA PRO A 232 -4.78 6.23 22.51
C PRO A 232 -3.42 5.83 23.10
N HIS A 233 -2.32 6.04 22.37
CA HIS A 233 -0.96 5.73 22.82
C HIS A 233 -0.19 6.96 23.33
N LEU A 234 -0.84 8.13 23.38
CA LEU A 234 -0.29 9.33 24.00
C LEU A 234 -0.72 9.42 25.46
N PRO A 235 0.07 10.07 26.33
CA PRO A 235 -0.40 10.45 27.67
C PRO A 235 -1.71 11.25 27.61
N ASP A 236 -2.61 11.03 28.56
CA ASP A 236 -3.94 11.68 28.57
C ASP A 236 -3.88 13.20 28.71
N ALA A 237 -2.84 13.71 29.36
CA ALA A 237 -2.63 15.14 29.60
C ALA A 237 -1.35 15.63 28.94
N GLY A 238 -1.41 16.84 28.39
CA GLY A 238 -0.26 17.57 27.86
C GLY A 238 -0.56 18.29 26.55
N PRO A 239 0.31 19.24 26.16
CA PRO A 239 0.07 20.13 25.02
C PRO A 239 -0.05 19.38 23.70
N LEU A 240 0.63 18.25 23.54
CA LEU A 240 0.53 17.43 22.33
C LEU A 240 -0.82 16.69 22.23
N ALA A 241 -1.31 16.15 23.34
CA ALA A 241 -2.61 15.48 23.38
C ALA A 241 -3.74 16.48 23.11
N GLU A 242 -3.68 17.66 23.74
CA GLU A 242 -4.61 18.77 23.51
C GLU A 242 -4.62 19.22 22.05
N ALA A 243 -3.44 19.36 21.42
CA ALA A 243 -3.34 19.72 20.01
C ALA A 243 -3.97 18.65 19.10
N VAL A 244 -3.70 17.37 19.35
CA VAL A 244 -4.28 16.26 18.59
C VAL A 244 -5.80 16.21 18.78
N ASP A 245 -6.31 16.44 19.99
CA ASP A 245 -7.74 16.44 20.29
C ASP A 245 -8.46 17.62 19.61
N ALA A 246 -7.85 18.81 19.63
CA ALA A 246 -8.35 19.98 18.93
C ALA A 246 -8.49 19.73 17.42
N TRP A 247 -7.46 19.14 16.79
CA TRP A 247 -7.50 18.76 15.38
C TRP A 247 -8.51 17.65 15.08
N SER A 248 -8.61 16.65 15.95
CA SER A 248 -9.57 15.54 15.82
C SER A 248 -11.01 16.06 15.82
N ALA A 249 -11.32 17.09 16.62
CA ALA A 249 -12.62 17.76 16.61
C ALA A 249 -12.93 18.52 15.30
N VAL A 250 -11.90 18.93 14.54
CA VAL A 250 -12.07 19.58 13.23
C VAL A 250 -12.35 18.58 12.12
N GLN A 251 -11.83 17.34 12.22
CA GLN A 251 -11.89 16.33 11.17
C GLN A 251 -13.27 16.14 10.51
N PRO A 252 -14.39 16.05 11.27
CA PRO A 252 -15.71 15.79 10.66
C PRO A 252 -16.23 16.97 9.82
N ARG A 253 -15.66 18.17 10.00
CA ARG A 253 -16.06 19.39 9.30
C ARG A 253 -15.32 19.58 7.98
N LEU A 254 -14.18 18.90 7.79
CA LEU A 254 -13.38 18.98 6.57
C LEU A 254 -14.01 18.19 5.40
N PRO A 255 -13.78 18.61 4.14
CA PRO A 255 -14.34 17.98 2.93
C PRO A 255 -13.74 16.61 2.54
#